data_AF-A0A3N1TGY7-F1
#
_entry.id   AF-A0A3N1TGY7-F1
#
_cell.length_a   1.000
_cell.length_b   1.000
_cell.length_c   1.000
_cell.angle_alpha   90.00
_cell.angle_beta   90.00
_cell.angle_gamma   90.00
#
_symmetry.space_group_name_H-M   'P 1'
#
loop_
_entity.id
_entity.type
_entity.pdbx_description
1 polymer ?
#
loop_
_entity_poly.entity_id
_entity_poly.type
_entity_poly.pdbx_seq_one_letter_code
_entity_poly.pdbx_strand_id
1 'polypeptide(L)'
;MPASSHGYAKGRARREQIVTTAVEVYADVGYHGASLREIAKRAGISHVGLHYYFPNREALLAAVLERRDEEDTAQLGPKVYSPKAAVQHLVDLADHNARHPGMVELYVRLAAEAFAEDHPAHQYFREHYRTTREYVHHALRELAEQGALRDGVDSRVAAAGFVALMDGLQVQWLTSPDAVDMAGVLRSYVEQFLKESSA
;
A
#
# COMPACT_ATOMS: atom_id res chain seq x y z
N MET A 1 11.64 -37.42 4.65
CA MET A 1 12.36 -36.62 5.67
C MET A 1 11.61 -35.31 5.82
N PRO A 2 10.99 -34.98 6.97
CA PRO A 2 10.45 -33.65 7.16
C PRO A 2 11.62 -32.68 7.35
N ALA A 3 11.73 -31.66 6.51
CA ALA A 3 12.71 -30.61 6.72
C ALA A 3 12.48 -29.97 8.11
N SER A 4 13.54 -29.86 8.90
CA SER A 4 13.48 -29.44 10.30
C SER A 4 12.85 -28.05 10.44
N SER A 5 11.85 -27.90 11.31
CA SER A 5 11.15 -26.64 11.64
C SER A 5 12.09 -25.44 11.88
N HIS A 6 13.28 -25.69 12.46
CA HIS A 6 14.33 -24.69 12.68
C HIS A 6 14.92 -24.10 11.39
N GLY A 7 15.08 -24.90 10.33
CA GLY A 7 15.59 -24.44 9.03
C GLY A 7 14.60 -23.52 8.32
N TYR A 8 13.30 -23.84 8.40
CA TYR A 8 12.23 -22.97 7.88
C TYR A 8 12.15 -21.64 8.65
N ALA A 9 12.27 -21.67 9.98
CA ALA A 9 12.29 -20.46 10.79
C ALA A 9 13.47 -19.54 10.43
N LYS A 10 14.68 -20.11 10.28
CA LYS A 10 15.87 -19.34 9.86
C LYS A 10 15.75 -18.78 8.45
N GLY A 11 15.15 -19.53 7.53
CA GLY A 11 14.87 -19.09 6.16
C GLY A 11 13.88 -17.93 6.11
N ARG A 12 12.77 -18.00 6.87
CA ARG A 12 11.78 -16.91 6.96
C ARG A 12 12.38 -15.65 7.55
N ALA A 13 13.08 -15.76 8.69
CA ALA A 13 13.77 -14.62 9.30
C ALA A 13 14.78 -13.95 8.35
N ARG A 14 15.48 -14.75 7.52
CA ARG A 14 16.38 -14.19 6.50
C ARG A 14 15.62 -13.46 5.40
N ARG A 15 14.53 -14.03 4.90
CA ARG A 15 13.67 -13.38 3.91
C ARG A 15 13.15 -12.03 4.44
N GLU A 16 12.63 -12.02 5.66
CA GLU A 16 12.14 -10.80 6.31
C GLU A 16 13.25 -9.74 6.47
N GLN A 17 14.45 -10.13 6.90
CA GLN A 17 15.59 -9.22 6.98
C GLN A 17 15.91 -8.55 5.64
N ILE A 18 15.88 -9.31 4.53
CA ILE A 18 16.12 -8.77 3.19
C ILE A 18 15.04 -7.75 2.82
N VAL A 19 13.77 -8.05 3.12
CA VAL A 19 12.65 -7.15 2.83
C VAL A 19 12.75 -5.86 3.65
N THR A 20 13.00 -5.96 4.97
CA THR A 20 13.19 -4.77 5.82
C THR A 20 14.34 -3.90 5.31
N THR A 21 15.48 -4.51 4.97
CA THR A 21 16.61 -3.77 4.38
C THR A 21 16.22 -3.10 3.07
N ALA A 22 15.43 -3.78 2.23
CA ALA A 22 14.98 -3.22 0.97
C ALA A 22 14.02 -2.03 1.18
N VAL A 23 13.07 -2.11 2.11
CA VAL A 23 12.19 -1.00 2.49
C VAL A 23 13.02 0.25 2.86
N GLU A 24 14.02 0.09 3.74
CA GLU A 24 14.92 1.18 4.13
C GLU A 24 15.67 1.78 2.93
N VAL A 25 16.22 0.93 2.06
CA VAL A 25 16.94 1.39 0.85
C VAL A 25 16.00 2.16 -0.10
N TYR A 26 14.79 1.65 -0.35
CA TYR A 26 13.84 2.33 -1.23
C TYR A 26 13.31 3.65 -0.64
N ALA A 27 13.15 3.72 0.68
CA ALA A 27 12.81 4.95 1.37
C ALA A 27 13.94 6.00 1.29
N ASP A 28 15.20 5.58 1.41
CA ASP A 28 16.38 6.46 1.41
C ASP A 28 16.71 7.04 0.04
N VAL A 29 16.79 6.18 -0.99
CA VAL A 29 17.38 6.54 -2.30
C VAL A 29 16.41 6.38 -3.47
N GLY A 30 15.15 6.03 -3.20
CA GLY A 30 14.11 5.84 -4.21
C GLY A 30 14.32 4.62 -5.11
N TYR A 31 13.40 4.42 -6.05
CA TYR A 31 13.41 3.26 -6.95
C TYR A 31 14.68 3.17 -7.80
N HIS A 32 15.15 4.30 -8.34
CA HIS A 32 16.30 4.38 -9.23
C HIS A 32 17.65 4.27 -8.51
N GLY A 33 17.76 4.79 -7.29
CA GLY A 33 19.00 4.69 -6.51
C GLY A 33 19.21 3.30 -5.90
N ALA A 34 18.14 2.53 -5.73
CA ALA A 34 18.18 1.21 -5.15
C ALA A 34 18.59 0.12 -6.17
N SER A 35 19.61 -0.67 -5.81
CA SER A 35 20.02 -1.85 -6.58
C SER A 35 20.01 -3.11 -5.72
N LEU A 36 19.76 -4.27 -6.35
CA LEU A 36 19.81 -5.57 -5.66
C LEU A 36 21.19 -5.84 -5.02
N ARG A 37 22.27 -5.30 -5.61
CA ARG A 37 23.62 -5.41 -5.05
C ARG A 37 23.76 -4.60 -3.75
N GLU A 38 23.25 -3.38 -3.72
CA GLU A 38 23.28 -2.55 -2.51
C GLU A 38 22.41 -3.16 -1.41
N ILE A 39 21.21 -3.66 -1.76
CA ILE A 39 20.33 -4.36 -0.81
C ILE A 39 21.01 -5.61 -0.25
N ALA A 40 21.61 -6.45 -1.10
CA ALA A 40 22.34 -7.64 -0.65
C ALA A 40 23.50 -7.27 0.29
N LYS A 41 24.27 -6.24 -0.06
CA LYS A 41 25.37 -5.72 0.74
C LYS A 41 24.89 -5.24 2.12
N ARG A 42 23.85 -4.40 2.18
CA ARG A 42 23.28 -3.91 3.45
C ARG A 42 22.67 -5.04 4.28
N ALA A 43 22.04 -6.03 3.65
CA ALA A 43 21.47 -7.21 4.31
C ALA A 43 22.54 -8.23 4.77
N GLY A 44 23.82 -8.00 4.45
CA GLY A 44 24.93 -8.87 4.81
C GLY A 44 24.91 -10.23 4.10
N ILE A 45 24.39 -10.29 2.86
CA ILE A 45 24.32 -11.50 2.05
C ILE A 45 24.96 -11.32 0.68
N SER A 46 25.28 -12.43 0.01
CA SER A 46 25.75 -12.40 -1.37
C SER A 46 24.59 -12.14 -2.34
N HIS A 47 24.91 -11.62 -3.53
CA HIS A 47 23.94 -11.45 -4.61
C HIS A 47 23.24 -12.77 -4.98
N VAL A 48 24.00 -13.87 -5.03
CA VAL A 48 23.46 -15.23 -5.25
C VAL A 48 22.52 -15.64 -4.10
N GLY A 49 22.90 -15.31 -2.86
CA GLY A 49 22.07 -15.53 -1.67
C GLY A 49 20.76 -14.75 -1.71
N LEU A 50 20.75 -13.52 -2.24
CA LEU A 50 19.52 -12.74 -2.43
C LEU A 50 18.61 -13.41 -3.47
N HIS A 51 19.18 -13.84 -4.61
CA HIS A 51 18.41 -14.51 -5.68
C HIS A 51 17.77 -15.83 -5.23
N TYR A 52 18.34 -16.51 -4.24
CA TYR A 52 17.72 -17.68 -3.63
C TYR A 52 16.36 -17.37 -2.97
N TYR A 53 16.21 -16.18 -2.37
CA TYR A 53 14.96 -15.75 -1.73
C TYR A 53 14.03 -15.00 -2.70
N PHE A 54 14.61 -14.23 -3.63
CA PHE A 54 13.89 -13.39 -4.57
C PHE A 54 14.43 -13.59 -5.98
N PRO A 55 13.74 -14.37 -6.84
CA PRO A 55 14.29 -14.79 -8.13
C PRO A 55 14.56 -13.59 -9.06
N ASN A 56 13.76 -12.53 -8.95
CA ASN A 56 13.90 -11.29 -9.71
C ASN A 56 13.59 -10.06 -8.84
N ARG A 57 13.78 -8.88 -9.41
CA ARG A 57 13.61 -7.61 -8.69
C ARG A 57 12.14 -7.37 -8.36
N GLU A 58 11.24 -7.72 -9.26
CA GLU A 58 9.79 -7.53 -9.14
C GLU A 58 9.23 -8.33 -7.95
N ALA A 59 9.72 -9.55 -7.71
CA ALA A 59 9.35 -10.38 -6.56
C ALA A 59 9.82 -9.77 -5.22
N LEU A 60 11.01 -9.16 -5.18
CA LEU A 60 11.46 -8.42 -4.00
C LEU A 60 10.60 -7.19 -3.78
N LEU A 61 10.30 -6.45 -4.86
CA LEU A 61 9.50 -5.23 -4.81
C LEU A 61 8.06 -5.48 -4.36
N ALA A 62 7.44 -6.57 -4.82
CA ALA A 62 6.13 -7.00 -4.31
C ALA A 62 6.18 -7.27 -2.80
N ALA A 63 7.22 -7.95 -2.31
CA ALA A 63 7.39 -8.21 -0.88
C ALA A 63 7.68 -6.94 -0.05
N VAL A 64 8.36 -5.95 -0.65
CA VAL A 64 8.58 -4.62 -0.06
C VAL A 64 7.26 -3.88 0.11
N LEU A 65 6.41 -3.89 -0.92
CA LEU A 65 5.08 -3.27 -0.86
C LEU A 65 4.17 -4.00 0.15
N GLU A 66 4.19 -5.33 0.18
CA GLU A 66 3.47 -6.14 1.16
C GLU A 66 3.87 -5.79 2.60
N ARG A 67 5.17 -5.73 2.91
CA ARG A 67 5.65 -5.32 4.23
C ARG A 67 5.24 -3.89 4.58
N ARG A 68 5.26 -2.98 3.61
CA ARG A 68 4.84 -1.60 3.83
C ARG A 68 3.35 -1.51 4.16
N ASP A 69 2.51 -2.28 3.48
CA ASP A 69 1.08 -2.36 3.79
C ASP A 69 0.82 -2.97 5.19
N GLU A 70 1.61 -3.98 5.59
CA GLU A 70 1.58 -4.54 6.94
C GLU A 70 1.98 -3.50 8.00
N GLU A 71 3.02 -2.71 7.74
CA GLU A 71 3.51 -1.65 8.63
C GLU A 71 2.52 -0.49 8.75
N ASP A 72 1.95 -0.04 7.65
CA ASP A 72 0.84 0.92 7.65
C ASP A 72 -0.33 0.38 8.47
N THR A 73 -0.72 -0.87 8.24
CA THR A 73 -1.79 -1.52 9.00
C THR A 73 -1.41 -1.71 10.48
N ALA A 74 -0.14 -1.82 10.85
CA ALA A 74 0.26 -1.95 12.25
C ALA A 74 0.39 -0.61 12.97
N GLN A 75 0.95 0.40 12.29
CA GLN A 75 1.22 1.73 12.85
C GLN A 75 -0.01 2.62 12.81
N LEU A 76 -0.80 2.51 11.74
CA LEU A 76 -1.97 3.33 11.46
C LEU A 76 -3.27 2.50 11.50
N GLY A 77 -3.18 1.18 11.68
CA GLY A 77 -4.35 0.30 11.76
C GLY A 77 -5.34 0.65 12.85
N PRO A 78 -6.49 -0.04 12.85
CA PRO A 78 -7.69 0.50 13.43
C PRO A 78 -7.60 0.64 14.95
N LYS A 79 -7.23 1.84 15.39
CA LYS A 79 -7.96 2.55 16.43
C LYS A 79 -9.23 3.18 15.83
N VAL A 80 -9.91 2.44 14.96
CA VAL A 80 -11.19 2.86 14.37
C VAL A 80 -12.24 2.66 15.45
N TYR A 81 -12.39 3.67 16.29
CA TYR A 81 -13.48 3.74 17.26
C TYR A 81 -14.81 4.15 16.60
N SER A 82 -14.78 4.52 15.31
CA SER A 82 -15.96 4.88 14.53
C SER A 82 -15.68 4.83 13.02
N PRO A 83 -16.70 4.66 12.16
CA PRO A 83 -16.53 4.67 10.70
C PRO A 83 -15.90 5.96 10.14
N LYS A 84 -16.17 7.10 10.77
CA LYS A 84 -15.52 8.38 10.43
C LYS A 84 -14.01 8.35 10.66
N ALA A 85 -13.56 7.65 11.70
CA ALA A 85 -12.13 7.47 11.94
C ALA A 85 -11.48 6.57 10.88
N ALA A 86 -12.18 5.58 10.33
CA ALA A 86 -11.67 4.76 9.21
C ALA A 86 -11.47 5.59 7.94
N VAL A 87 -12.42 6.47 7.63
CA VAL A 87 -12.28 7.44 6.52
C VAL A 87 -11.11 8.39 6.76
N GLN A 88 -10.98 8.95 7.97
CA GLN A 88 -9.88 9.87 8.28
C GLN A 88 -8.52 9.17 8.18
N HIS A 89 -8.44 7.92 8.65
CA HIS A 89 -7.23 7.11 8.55
C HIS A 89 -6.73 6.95 7.10
N LEU A 90 -7.64 6.78 6.15
CA LEU A 90 -7.30 6.72 4.73
C LEU A 90 -6.71 8.04 4.19
N VAL A 91 -7.20 9.17 4.70
CA VAL A 91 -6.61 10.49 4.38
C VAL A 91 -5.24 10.64 5.02
N ASP A 92 -5.08 10.19 6.26
CA ASP A 92 -3.78 10.21 6.96
C ASP A 92 -2.74 9.31 6.26
N LEU A 93 -3.19 8.20 5.64
CA LEU A 93 -2.37 7.37 4.76
C LEU A 93 -1.93 8.11 3.50
N ALA A 94 -2.81 8.88 2.87
CA ALA A 94 -2.44 9.72 1.71
C ALA A 94 -1.39 10.79 2.10
N ASP A 95 -1.53 11.40 3.28
CA ASP A 95 -0.50 12.31 3.83
C ASP A 95 0.82 11.59 4.13
N HIS A 96 0.75 10.35 4.64
CA HIS A 96 1.92 9.52 4.86
C HIS A 96 2.63 9.16 3.55
N ASN A 97 1.88 8.85 2.50
CA ASN A 97 2.39 8.57 1.15
C ASN A 97 3.14 9.78 0.59
N ALA A 98 2.60 10.99 0.77
CA ALA A 98 3.23 12.22 0.31
C ALA A 98 4.61 12.48 0.96
N ARG A 99 4.84 11.96 2.18
CA ARG A 99 6.14 12.02 2.87
C ARG A 99 7.15 10.97 2.37
N HIS A 100 6.72 9.98 1.59
CA HIS A 100 7.56 8.87 1.10
C HIS A 100 7.45 8.69 -0.42
N PRO A 101 7.89 9.69 -1.22
CA PRO A 101 7.76 9.67 -2.69
C PRO A 101 8.37 8.43 -3.35
N GLY A 102 9.48 7.91 -2.82
CA GLY A 102 10.13 6.70 -3.36
C GLY A 102 9.25 5.45 -3.30
N MET A 103 8.41 5.33 -2.26
CA MET A 103 7.46 4.22 -2.12
C MET A 103 6.25 4.40 -3.03
N VAL A 104 5.77 5.64 -3.20
CA VAL A 104 4.70 5.95 -4.16
C VAL A 104 5.16 5.66 -5.59
N GLU A 105 6.37 6.07 -5.95
CA GLU A 105 6.98 5.77 -7.25
C GLU A 105 7.07 4.26 -7.48
N LEU A 106 7.55 3.51 -6.48
CA LEU A 106 7.65 2.07 -6.53
C LEU A 106 6.28 1.42 -6.79
N TYR A 107 5.26 1.83 -6.03
CA TYR A 107 3.90 1.34 -6.16
C TYR A 107 3.35 1.59 -7.57
N VAL A 108 3.40 2.85 -8.04
CA VAL A 108 2.83 3.25 -9.34
C VAL A 108 3.46 2.47 -10.50
N ARG A 109 4.79 2.30 -10.49
CA ARG A 109 5.49 1.53 -11.52
C ARG A 109 5.05 0.07 -11.55
N LEU A 110 5.03 -0.59 -10.38
CA LEU A 110 4.63 -1.99 -10.32
C LEU A 110 3.16 -2.19 -10.66
N ALA A 111 2.27 -1.30 -10.21
CA ALA A 111 0.84 -1.36 -10.50
C ALA A 111 0.58 -1.36 -12.02
N ALA A 112 1.35 -0.57 -12.76
CA ALA A 112 1.23 -0.46 -14.21
C ALA A 112 1.59 -1.76 -14.96
N GLU A 113 2.34 -2.67 -14.37
CA GLU A 113 2.76 -3.94 -15.00
C GLU A 113 2.04 -5.16 -14.41
N ALA A 114 1.60 -5.07 -13.15
CA ALA A 114 1.03 -6.18 -12.39
C ALA A 114 -0.36 -6.65 -12.84
N PHE A 115 -0.96 -6.02 -13.86
CA PHE A 115 -2.19 -6.51 -14.48
C PHE A 115 -1.97 -7.83 -15.24
N ALA A 116 -0.75 -8.11 -15.69
CA ALA A 116 -0.40 -9.38 -16.33
C ALA A 116 -0.39 -10.52 -15.29
N GLU A 117 -1.06 -11.63 -15.59
CA GLU A 117 -1.26 -12.74 -14.62
C GLU A 117 0.04 -13.44 -14.21
N ASP A 118 1.05 -13.42 -15.07
CA ASP A 118 2.38 -14.01 -14.85
C ASP A 118 3.36 -13.05 -14.15
N HIS A 119 2.96 -11.79 -13.93
CA HIS A 119 3.81 -10.82 -13.24
C HIS A 119 4.00 -11.20 -11.76
N PRO A 120 5.24 -11.18 -11.22
CA PRO A 120 5.50 -11.58 -9.83
C PRO A 120 4.70 -10.81 -8.76
N ALA A 121 4.31 -9.56 -9.06
CA ALA A 121 3.51 -8.73 -8.16
C ALA A 121 1.98 -8.88 -8.36
N HIS A 122 1.50 -9.66 -9.34
CA HIS A 122 0.08 -9.78 -9.66
C HIS A 122 -0.77 -10.16 -8.45
N GLN A 123 -0.33 -11.18 -7.69
CA GLN A 123 -1.02 -11.66 -6.50
C GLN A 123 -1.11 -10.59 -5.41
N TYR A 124 -0.01 -9.85 -5.20
CA TYR A 124 0.03 -8.74 -4.26
C TYR A 124 -1.00 -7.66 -4.64
N PHE A 125 -0.97 -7.13 -5.87
CA PHE A 125 -1.91 -6.08 -6.29
C PHE A 125 -3.37 -6.56 -6.29
N ARG A 126 -3.63 -7.79 -6.73
CA ARG A 126 -4.97 -8.37 -6.69
C ARG A 126 -5.53 -8.39 -5.27
N GLU A 127 -4.71 -8.80 -4.30
CA GLU A 127 -5.11 -8.85 -2.91
C GLU A 127 -5.20 -7.45 -2.30
N HIS A 128 -4.19 -6.60 -2.49
CA HIS A 128 -4.18 -5.20 -2.05
C HIS A 128 -5.44 -4.45 -2.51
N TYR A 129 -5.79 -4.56 -3.79
CA TYR A 129 -6.99 -3.92 -4.31
C TYR A 129 -8.28 -4.49 -3.72
N ARG A 130 -8.33 -5.81 -3.48
CA ARG A 130 -9.48 -6.47 -2.85
C ARG A 130 -9.64 -6.01 -1.40
N THR A 131 -8.57 -6.04 -0.61
CA THR A 131 -8.58 -5.69 0.82
C THR A 131 -8.89 -4.21 1.01
N THR A 132 -8.27 -3.32 0.23
CA THR A 132 -8.55 -1.88 0.29
C THR A 132 -10.01 -1.56 -0.06
N ARG A 133 -10.56 -2.15 -1.14
CA ARG A 133 -11.97 -1.94 -1.48
C ARG A 133 -12.92 -2.44 -0.40
N GLU A 134 -12.67 -3.63 0.16
CA GLU A 134 -13.52 -4.18 1.23
C GLU A 134 -13.42 -3.35 2.52
N TYR A 135 -12.23 -2.84 2.86
CA TYR A 135 -12.03 -1.95 4.00
C TYR A 135 -12.84 -0.66 3.85
N VAL A 136 -12.73 0.02 2.70
CA VAL A 136 -13.49 1.25 2.41
C VAL A 136 -14.99 0.97 2.34
N HIS A 137 -15.40 -0.10 1.67
CA HIS A 137 -16.80 -0.52 1.58
C HIS A 137 -17.41 -0.74 2.97
N HIS A 138 -16.68 -1.43 3.86
CA HIS A 138 -17.14 -1.68 5.22
C HIS A 138 -17.38 -0.38 5.99
N ALA A 139 -16.41 0.55 5.95
CA ALA A 139 -16.54 1.84 6.62
C ALA A 139 -17.73 2.66 6.08
N LEU A 140 -17.91 2.70 4.76
CA LEU A 140 -19.03 3.40 4.13
C LEU A 140 -20.38 2.74 4.43
N ARG A 141 -20.44 1.41 4.48
CA ARG A 141 -21.66 0.67 4.86
C ARG A 141 -22.08 0.99 6.29
N GLU A 142 -21.15 1.02 7.23
CA GLU A 142 -21.46 1.38 8.62
C GLU A 142 -21.93 2.84 8.75
N LEU A 143 -21.37 3.77 7.96
CA LEU A 143 -21.88 5.14 7.88
C LEU A 143 -23.31 5.19 7.32
N ALA A 144 -23.65 4.34 6.34
CA ALA A 144 -24.99 4.26 5.81
C ALA A 144 -25.99 3.75 6.85
N GLU A 145 -25.62 2.71 7.61
CA GLU A 145 -26.42 2.15 8.70
C GLU A 145 -26.67 3.18 9.82
N GLN A 146 -25.74 4.12 10.01
CA GLN A 146 -25.87 5.25 10.94
C GLN A 146 -26.64 6.45 10.34
N GLY A 147 -27.11 6.35 9.09
CA GLY A 147 -27.79 7.44 8.40
C GLY A 147 -26.90 8.62 8.02
N ALA A 148 -25.57 8.44 8.05
CA ALA A 148 -24.59 9.50 7.76
C ALA A 148 -24.24 9.63 6.27
N LEU A 149 -24.49 8.61 5.44
CA LEU A 149 -24.31 8.71 3.99
C LEU A 149 -25.50 9.41 3.31
N ARG A 150 -25.22 10.18 2.26
CA ARG A 150 -26.22 10.79 1.37
C ARG A 150 -27.04 9.71 0.67
N ASP A 151 -28.28 10.05 0.36
CA ASP A 151 -29.18 9.13 -0.33
C ASP A 151 -28.67 8.83 -1.74
N GLY A 152 -28.73 7.56 -2.16
CA GLY A 152 -28.25 7.11 -3.47
C GLY A 152 -26.75 6.78 -3.56
N VAL A 153 -25.97 6.94 -2.48
CA VAL A 153 -24.57 6.51 -2.47
C VAL A 153 -24.50 4.99 -2.31
N ASP A 154 -24.03 4.31 -3.35
CA ASP A 154 -23.65 2.89 -3.28
C ASP A 154 -22.23 2.77 -2.70
N SER A 155 -22.10 2.11 -1.55
CA SER A 155 -20.82 1.98 -0.84
C SER A 155 -19.78 1.13 -1.57
N ARG A 156 -20.18 0.17 -2.42
CA ARG A 156 -19.25 -0.62 -3.24
C ARG A 156 -18.71 0.21 -4.40
N VAL A 157 -19.57 0.99 -5.05
CA VAL A 157 -19.16 1.90 -6.14
C VAL A 157 -18.25 2.99 -5.59
N ALA A 158 -18.63 3.61 -4.46
CA ALA A 158 -17.81 4.63 -3.81
C ALA A 158 -16.43 4.08 -3.38
N ALA A 159 -16.36 2.85 -2.87
CA ALA A 159 -15.10 2.19 -2.54
C ALA A 159 -14.22 1.91 -3.76
N ALA A 160 -14.80 1.48 -4.88
CA ALA A 160 -14.06 1.32 -6.12
C ALA A 160 -13.53 2.67 -6.65
N GLY A 161 -14.36 3.72 -6.60
CA GLY A 161 -13.96 5.06 -7.00
C GLY A 161 -12.89 5.67 -6.09
N PHE A 162 -12.90 5.37 -4.79
CA PHE A 162 -11.84 5.76 -3.85
C PHE A 162 -10.46 5.24 -4.31
N VAL A 163 -10.37 3.95 -4.62
CA VAL A 163 -9.10 3.33 -5.06
C VAL A 163 -8.65 3.91 -6.40
N ALA A 164 -9.58 4.05 -7.36
CA ALA A 164 -9.28 4.63 -8.66
C ALA A 164 -8.80 6.09 -8.57
N LEU A 165 -9.41 6.88 -7.67
CA LEU A 165 -8.98 8.25 -7.40
C LEU A 165 -7.55 8.27 -6.85
N MET A 166 -7.24 7.44 -5.86
CA MET A 166 -5.91 7.38 -5.26
C MET A 166 -4.83 6.96 -6.27
N ASP A 167 -5.07 5.92 -7.06
CA ASP A 167 -4.14 5.49 -8.12
C ASP A 167 -3.86 6.63 -9.11
N GLY A 168 -4.91 7.36 -9.53
CA GLY A 168 -4.77 8.50 -10.43
C GLY A 168 -4.08 9.71 -9.80
N LEU A 169 -4.34 9.97 -8.51
CA LEU A 169 -3.71 11.07 -7.76
C LEU A 169 -2.22 10.81 -7.56
N GLN A 170 -1.82 9.58 -7.26
CA GLN A 170 -0.40 9.22 -7.09
C GLN A 170 0.41 9.47 -8.37
N VAL A 171 -0.13 9.12 -9.54
CA VAL A 171 0.52 9.39 -10.84
C VAL A 171 0.69 10.90 -11.07
N GLN A 172 -0.37 11.68 -10.83
CA GLN A 172 -0.35 13.13 -11.04
C GLN A 172 0.56 13.83 -10.02
N TRP A 173 0.54 13.41 -8.76
CA TRP A 173 1.38 13.95 -7.70
C TRP A 173 2.87 13.70 -7.95
N LEU A 174 3.25 12.51 -8.41
CA LEU A 174 4.64 12.23 -8.83
C LEU A 174 5.11 13.14 -9.97
N THR A 175 4.18 13.64 -10.79
CA THR A 175 4.49 14.52 -11.93
C THR A 175 4.49 16.00 -11.53
N SER A 176 3.68 16.39 -10.54
CA SER A 176 3.48 17.79 -10.14
C SER A 176 3.13 17.89 -8.66
N PRO A 177 4.07 17.62 -7.76
CA PRO A 177 3.80 17.53 -6.32
C PRO A 177 3.36 18.86 -5.71
N ASP A 178 3.76 19.99 -6.30
CA ASP A 178 3.36 21.33 -5.87
C ASP A 178 1.92 21.70 -6.27
N ALA A 179 1.32 20.97 -7.23
CA ALA A 179 0.00 21.26 -7.78
C ALA A 179 -1.09 20.29 -7.30
N VAL A 180 -0.71 19.10 -6.83
CA VAL A 180 -1.66 18.02 -6.49
C VAL A 180 -1.59 17.73 -5.00
N ASP A 181 -2.64 18.08 -4.27
CA ASP A 181 -2.80 17.68 -2.86
C ASP A 181 -3.57 16.36 -2.79
N MET A 182 -2.86 15.22 -2.70
CA MET A 182 -3.49 13.90 -2.66
C MET A 182 -4.47 13.77 -1.49
N ALA A 183 -4.06 14.20 -0.28
CA ALA A 183 -4.85 14.06 0.93
C ALA A 183 -6.05 15.02 0.92
N GLY A 184 -5.86 16.25 0.48
CA GLY A 184 -6.94 17.23 0.32
C GLY A 184 -8.00 16.78 -0.68
N VAL A 185 -7.60 16.31 -1.87
CA VAL A 185 -8.55 15.82 -2.88
C VAL A 185 -9.29 14.58 -2.38
N LEU A 186 -8.58 13.64 -1.74
CA LEU A 186 -9.21 12.45 -1.15
C LEU A 186 -10.24 12.82 -0.08
N ARG A 187 -9.90 13.76 0.81
CA ARG A 187 -10.80 14.29 1.84
C ARG A 187 -12.08 14.87 1.23
N SER A 188 -11.93 15.76 0.26
CA SER A 188 -13.07 16.38 -0.42
C SER A 188 -13.92 15.35 -1.20
N TYR A 189 -13.30 14.31 -1.75
CA TYR A 189 -14.02 13.22 -2.39
C TYR A 189 -14.88 12.44 -1.39
N VAL A 190 -14.35 12.07 -0.23
CA VAL A 190 -15.15 11.33 0.76
C VAL A 190 -16.23 12.19 1.41
N GLU A 191 -15.96 13.48 1.66
CA GLU A 191 -16.96 14.42 2.19
C GLU A 191 -18.20 14.55 1.28
N GLN A 192 -18.07 14.31 -0.03
CA GLN A 192 -19.21 14.29 -0.96
C GLN A 192 -20.17 13.12 -0.72
N PHE A 193 -19.79 12.11 0.03
CA PHE A 193 -20.68 11.00 0.39
C PHE A 193 -21.45 11.25 1.68
N LEU A 194 -20.99 12.18 2.52
CA LEU A 194 -21.56 12.42 3.85
C LEU A 194 -22.71 13.42 3.78
N LYS A 195 -23.80 13.15 4.50
CA LYS A 195 -24.83 14.17 4.75
C LYS A 195 -24.21 15.34 5.49
N GLU A 196 -24.65 16.55 5.18
CA GLU A 196 -24.29 17.71 5.99
C GLU A 196 -24.74 17.45 7.43
N SER A 197 -23.85 17.62 8.40
CA SER A 197 -24.28 17.54 9.80
C SER A 197 -25.27 18.68 10.04
N SER A 198 -26.53 18.34 10.29
CA SER A 198 -27.50 19.30 10.84
C SER A 198 -26.89 19.88 12.11
N ALA A 199 -26.60 21.18 12.08
CA ALA A 199 -26.11 21.95 13.21
C ALA A 199 -27.09 21.93 14.38
#